data_AF-A0A8I0FDU8-F1
#
_entry.id   AF-A0A8I0FDU8-F1
#
_cell.length_a   1.000
_cell.length_b   1.000
_cell.length_c   1.000
_cell.angle_alpha   90.00
_cell.angle_beta   90.00
_cell.angle_gamma   90.00
#
_symmetry.space_group_name_H-M   'P 1'
#
loop_
_entity.id
_entity.type
_entity.pdbx_description
1 polymer ?
#
loop_
_entity_poly.entity_id
_entity_poly.type
_entity_poly.pdbx_seq_one_letter_code
_entity_poly.pdbx_strand_id
1 'polypeptide(L)'
;RSFSLLDMKRFVTAIGLESGGYRGEFSDLVKLGQPAIVPISYAGFKHFVVYKAYKDGRVYVADPALGNISFDENRFKEIWDNNTLFVISVPESQRKDLLALKDSDMRHVEDATVNRYAFVDVQYPTYKYDRLANKA
;
A
#
# COMPACT_ATOMS: atom_id res chain seq x y z
N ARG A 1 2.22 -19.02 -5.23
CA ARG A 1 1.57 -18.21 -6.29
C ARG A 1 1.49 -16.79 -5.78
N SER A 2 2.11 -15.82 -6.45
CA SER A 2 2.09 -14.41 -6.05
C SER A 2 0.90 -13.70 -6.70
N PHE A 3 0.32 -12.73 -6.01
CA PHE A 3 -0.80 -11.94 -6.53
C PHE A 3 -0.27 -10.79 -7.40
N SER A 4 -0.68 -10.71 -8.66
CA SER A 4 -0.19 -9.71 -9.61
C SER A 4 -1.17 -8.55 -9.81
N LEU A 5 -0.71 -7.46 -10.44
CA LEU A 5 -1.60 -6.36 -10.88
C LEU A 5 -2.67 -6.83 -11.87
N LEU A 6 -2.38 -7.86 -12.67
CA LEU A 6 -3.35 -8.44 -13.58
C LEU A 6 -4.45 -9.20 -12.83
N ASP A 7 -4.08 -9.92 -11.77
CA ASP A 7 -5.05 -10.60 -10.90
C ASP A 7 -5.92 -9.57 -10.16
N MET A 8 -5.30 -8.47 -9.73
CA MET A 8 -5.97 -7.31 -9.14
C MET A 8 -7.02 -6.72 -10.11
N LYS A 9 -6.64 -6.47 -11.37
CA LYS A 9 -7.57 -6.00 -12.40
C LYS A 9 -8.72 -6.97 -12.61
N ARG A 10 -8.44 -8.27 -12.77
CA ARG A 10 -9.47 -9.31 -12.95
C ARG A 10 -10.45 -9.35 -11.79
N PHE A 11 -9.95 -9.26 -10.56
CA PHE A 11 -10.78 -9.26 -9.36
C PHE A 11 -11.68 -8.02 -9.29
N VAL A 12 -11.12 -6.82 -9.51
CA VAL A 12 -11.89 -5.57 -9.46
C VAL A 12 -12.96 -5.52 -10.56
N THR A 13 -12.62 -5.97 -11.77
CA THR A 13 -13.60 -6.12 -12.87
C THR A 13 -14.70 -7.12 -12.52
N ALA A 14 -14.38 -8.23 -11.85
CA ALA A 14 -15.39 -9.21 -11.41
C ALA A 14 -16.35 -8.64 -10.35
N ILE A 15 -15.93 -7.63 -9.57
CA ILE A 15 -16.78 -6.90 -8.62
C ILE A 15 -17.62 -5.82 -9.32
N GLY A 16 -17.41 -5.57 -10.62
CA GLY A 16 -18.13 -4.56 -11.40
C GLY A 16 -17.55 -3.15 -11.28
N LEU A 17 -16.28 -3.03 -10.89
CA LEU A 17 -15.56 -1.76 -10.82
C LEU A 17 -14.52 -1.68 -11.94
N GLU A 18 -14.25 -0.45 -12.39
CA GLU A 18 -13.20 -0.18 -13.36
C GLU A 18 -11.86 0.04 -12.65
N SER A 19 -10.77 -0.44 -13.25
CA SER A 19 -9.42 -0.25 -12.69
C SER A 19 -8.33 -0.21 -13.74
N GLY A 20 -7.23 0.46 -13.39
CA GLY A 20 -6.08 0.65 -14.28
C GLY A 20 -4.76 0.63 -13.51
N GLY A 21 -3.77 -0.04 -14.10
CA GLY A 21 -2.38 0.08 -13.69
C GLY A 21 -1.69 1.15 -14.53
N TYR A 22 -1.06 2.10 -13.86
CA TYR A 22 -0.36 3.23 -14.48
C TYR A 22 1.08 3.29 -14.00
N ARG A 23 1.94 3.90 -14.81
CA ARG A 23 3.27 4.32 -14.40
C ARG A 23 3.30 5.84 -14.50
N GLY A 24 3.75 6.52 -13.45
CA GLY A 24 3.74 7.97 -13.37
C GLY A 24 4.81 8.48 -12.41
N GLU A 25 5.04 9.78 -12.39
CA GLU A 25 6.01 10.36 -11.46
C GLU A 25 5.42 10.51 -10.06
N PHE A 26 6.27 10.78 -9.07
CA PHE A 26 5.80 11.08 -7.71
C PHE A 26 4.86 12.29 -7.68
N SER A 27 5.09 13.27 -8.56
CA SER A 27 4.23 14.43 -8.71
C SER A 27 2.80 14.05 -9.15
N ASP A 28 2.66 13.03 -10.00
CA ASP A 28 1.36 12.51 -10.43
C ASP A 28 0.64 11.78 -9.29
N LEU A 29 1.39 11.01 -8.49
CA LEU A 29 0.86 10.35 -7.30
C LEU A 29 0.31 11.35 -6.27
N VAL A 30 1.03 12.47 -6.07
CA VAL A 30 0.58 13.55 -5.18
C VAL A 30 -0.66 14.25 -5.71
N LYS A 31 -0.74 14.51 -7.03
CA LYS A 31 -1.87 15.17 -7.69
C LYS A 31 -3.12 14.30 -7.81
N LEU A 32 -2.98 12.98 -7.70
CA LEU A 32 -4.07 12.02 -7.90
C LEU A 32 -5.29 12.31 -7.01
N GLY A 33 -5.07 12.81 -5.78
CA GLY A 33 -6.14 13.26 -4.88
C GLY A 33 -7.08 12.15 -4.38
N GLN A 34 -6.79 10.89 -4.72
CA GLN A 34 -7.54 9.72 -4.27
C GLN A 34 -6.58 8.58 -3.87
N PRO A 35 -7.03 7.65 -3.02
CA PRO A 35 -6.20 6.52 -2.63
C PRO A 35 -5.84 5.64 -3.83
N ALA A 36 -4.62 5.11 -3.83
CA ALA A 36 -4.13 4.20 -4.87
C ALA A 36 -3.33 3.05 -4.26
N ILE A 37 -3.33 1.90 -4.93
CA ILE A 37 -2.52 0.76 -4.52
C ILE A 37 -1.15 0.90 -5.19
N VAL A 38 -0.08 0.87 -4.40
CA VAL A 38 1.28 1.02 -4.89
C VAL A 38 2.13 -0.19 -4.45
N PRO A 39 2.93 -0.78 -5.35
CA PRO A 39 3.92 -1.77 -4.97
C PRO A 39 5.12 -1.07 -4.33
N ILE A 40 5.55 -1.55 -3.16
CA ILE A 40 6.77 -1.12 -2.51
C ILE A 40 7.71 -2.30 -2.30
N SER A 41 9.00 -2.01 -2.28
CA SER A 41 10.07 -2.93 -1.93
C SER A 41 10.72 -2.44 -0.64
N TYR A 42 10.33 -3.04 0.48
CA TYR A 42 10.78 -2.62 1.81
C TYR A 42 11.17 -3.83 2.66
N ALA A 43 12.23 -3.69 3.46
CA ALA A 43 12.71 -4.75 4.36
C ALA A 43 13.05 -6.09 3.65
N GLY A 44 13.39 -6.07 2.36
CA GLY A 44 13.74 -7.26 1.58
C GLY A 44 12.55 -8.02 0.99
N PHE A 45 11.33 -7.48 1.10
CA PHE A 45 10.13 -8.05 0.51
C PHE A 45 9.39 -7.04 -0.38
N LYS A 46 8.71 -7.54 -1.40
CA LYS A 46 7.85 -6.74 -2.28
C LYS A 46 6.39 -6.99 -1.94
N HIS A 47 5.67 -5.94 -1.60
CA HIS A 47 4.24 -6.00 -1.30
C HIS A 47 3.50 -4.77 -1.78
N PHE A 48 2.17 -4.83 -1.66
CA PHE A 48 1.29 -3.72 -2.01
C PHE A 48 0.85 -3.00 -0.74
N VAL A 49 0.90 -1.67 -0.80
CA VAL A 49 0.33 -0.79 0.23
C VAL A 49 -0.67 0.15 -0.41
N VAL A 50 -1.57 0.71 0.40
CA VAL A 50 -2.52 1.71 -0.06
C VAL A 50 -1.93 3.09 0.24
N TYR A 51 -1.54 3.82 -0.80
CA TYR A 51 -1.27 5.25 -0.70
C TYR A 51 -2.56 5.99 -0.34
N LYS A 52 -2.53 6.77 0.74
CA LYS A 52 -3.67 7.56 1.21
C LYS A 52 -3.54 9.01 0.76
N ALA A 53 -2.44 9.65 1.15
CA ALA A 53 -2.22 11.07 0.93
C ALA A 53 -0.73 11.43 1.11
N TYR A 54 -0.36 12.58 0.56
CA TYR A 54 0.90 13.25 0.82
C TYR A 54 0.64 14.56 1.55
N LYS A 55 1.29 14.77 2.69
CA LYS A 55 1.12 15.96 3.52
C LYS A 55 2.39 16.26 4.30
N ASP A 56 2.77 17.54 4.39
CA ASP A 56 3.91 18.03 5.17
C ASP A 56 5.24 17.30 4.87
N GLY A 57 5.49 16.98 3.59
CA GLY A 57 6.72 16.29 3.16
C GLY A 57 6.72 14.77 3.37
N ARG A 58 5.58 14.20 3.81
CA ARG A 58 5.46 12.78 4.17
C ARG A 58 4.34 12.10 3.40
N VAL A 59 4.58 10.84 3.09
CA VAL A 59 3.66 9.96 2.38
C VAL A 59 2.99 9.05 3.39
N TYR A 60 1.67 9.15 3.50
CA TYR A 60 0.86 8.31 4.38
C TYR A 60 0.34 7.11 3.61
N VAL A 61 0.61 5.92 4.13
CA VAL A 61 0.17 4.65 3.54
C VAL A 61 -0.52 3.77 4.58
N ALA A 62 -1.45 2.96 4.13
CA ALA A 62 -1.97 1.84 4.90
C ALA A 62 -1.32 0.54 4.41
N ASP A 63 -0.49 -0.03 5.27
CA ASP A 63 0.17 -1.32 5.06
C ASP A 63 -0.70 -2.45 5.67
N PRO A 64 -1.05 -3.51 4.91
CA PRO A 64 -1.82 -4.63 5.44
C PRO A 64 -1.18 -5.34 6.64
N ALA A 65 0.15 -5.31 6.77
CA ALA A 65 0.88 -5.94 7.86
C ALA A 65 1.05 -5.00 9.06
N LEU A 66 1.35 -3.71 8.81
CA LEU A 66 1.77 -2.77 9.86
C LEU A 66 0.71 -1.73 10.22
N GLY A 67 -0.41 -1.69 9.49
CA GLY A 67 -1.43 -0.67 9.64
C GLY A 67 -1.04 0.65 8.99
N ASN A 68 -1.51 1.76 9.54
CA ASN A 68 -1.24 3.09 8.99
C ASN A 68 0.17 3.54 9.39
N ILE A 69 1.02 3.78 8.40
CA ILE A 69 2.40 4.22 8.57
C ILE A 69 2.68 5.42 7.65
N SER A 70 3.77 6.13 7.91
CA SER A 70 4.22 7.25 7.10
C SER A 70 5.68 7.08 6.71
N PHE A 71 6.03 7.53 5.51
CA PHE A 71 7.41 7.60 5.04
C PHE A 71 7.76 9.05 4.67
N ASP A 72 9.01 9.44 4.87
CA ASP A 72 9.52 10.68 4.30
C ASP A 72 9.54 10.57 2.77
N GLU A 73 9.34 11.68 2.06
CA GLU A 73 9.24 11.70 0.59
C GLU A 73 10.39 10.97 -0.11
N ASN A 74 11.63 11.30 0.26
CA ASN A 74 12.81 10.70 -0.36
C ASN A 74 12.86 9.19 -0.11
N ARG A 75 12.51 8.77 1.12
CA ARG A 75 12.49 7.37 1.49
C ARG A 75 11.40 6.61 0.73
N PHE A 76 10.23 7.21 0.57
CA PHE A 76 9.14 6.63 -0.20
C PHE A 76 9.54 6.42 -1.67
N LYS A 77 10.21 7.40 -2.29
CA LYS A 77 10.69 7.28 -3.68
C LYS A 77 11.70 6.15 -3.86
N GLU A 78 12.55 5.87 -2.86
CA GLU A 78 13.50 4.75 -2.91
C GLU A 78 12.81 3.38 -2.85
N ILE A 79 11.75 3.26 -2.04
CA ILE A 79 11.05 1.98 -1.83
C ILE A 79 9.94 1.75 -2.85
N TRP A 80 9.48 2.79 -3.56
CA TRP A 80 8.40 2.68 -4.53
C TRP A 80 8.86 1.92 -5.78
N ASP A 81 8.25 0.75 -6.03
CA ASP A 81 8.72 -0.15 -7.09
C ASP A 81 8.24 0.33 -8.46
N ASN A 82 9.20 0.62 -9.34
CA ASN A 82 8.98 0.89 -10.76
C ASN A 82 8.00 2.05 -11.05
N ASN A 83 7.81 2.98 -10.11
CA ASN A 83 6.89 4.11 -10.24
C ASN A 83 5.48 3.69 -10.66
N THR A 84 5.06 2.50 -10.25
CA THR A 84 3.80 1.90 -10.67
C THR A 84 2.72 2.18 -9.64
N LEU A 85 1.51 2.48 -10.09
CA LEU A 85 0.34 2.60 -9.22
C LEU A 85 -0.85 1.90 -9.86
N PHE A 86 -1.78 1.47 -9.04
CA PHE A 86 -3.02 0.84 -9.44
C PHE A 86 -4.18 1.62 -8.85
N VAL A 87 -5.03 2.12 -9.74
CA VAL A 87 -6.15 3.00 -9.41
C VAL A 87 -7.45 2.25 -9.66
N ILE A 88 -8.38 2.39 -8.73
CA ILE A 88 -9.73 1.85 -8.84
C ILE A 88 -10.68 3.02 -9.04
N SER A 89 -11.41 3.00 -10.15
CA SER A 89 -12.42 4.00 -10.48
C SER A 89 -13.74 3.62 -9.79
N VAL A 90 -14.00 4.26 -8.66
CA VAL A 90 -15.26 4.10 -7.93
C VAL A 90 -16.21 5.25 -8.32
N PRO A 91 -17.48 4.96 -8.69
CA PRO A 91 -18.49 5.98 -8.92
C PRO A 91 -18.63 6.90 -7.69
N GLU A 92 -18.83 8.20 -7.90
CA GLU A 92 -18.92 9.17 -6.79
C GLU A 92 -20.01 8.81 -5.77
N SER A 93 -21.12 8.24 -6.24
CA SER A 93 -22.22 7.76 -5.38
C SER A 93 -21.83 6.63 -4.43
N GLN A 94 -20.77 5.88 -4.74
CA GLN A 94 -20.28 4.76 -3.94
C GLN A 94 -18.97 5.09 -3.21
N ARG A 95 -18.40 6.27 -3.46
CA ARG A 95 -17.13 6.68 -2.85
C ARG A 95 -17.36 6.94 -1.36
N LYS A 96 -16.87 6.02 -0.54
CA LYS A 96 -16.87 6.18 0.92
C LYS A 96 -15.50 6.67 1.36
N ASP A 97 -15.47 7.63 2.28
CA ASP A 97 -14.24 8.26 2.76
C ASP A 97 -13.52 7.42 3.84
N LEU A 98 -13.62 6.09 3.76
CA LEU A 98 -13.06 5.17 4.75
C LEU A 98 -11.52 5.17 4.73
N LEU A 99 -10.94 5.53 3.60
CA LEU A 99 -9.50 5.59 3.37
C LEU A 99 -8.94 7.02 3.41
N ALA A 100 -9.75 8.04 3.74
CA ALA A 100 -9.21 9.37 3.99
C ALA A 100 -8.20 9.34 5.14
N LEU A 101 -7.24 10.26 5.06
CA LEU A 101 -6.32 10.53 6.14
C LEU A 101 -7.10 11.09 7.33
N LYS A 102 -7.03 10.42 8.48
CA LYS A 102 -7.64 10.89 9.74
C LYS A 102 -6.58 11.47 10.66
N ASP A 103 -6.97 12.34 11.58
CA ASP A 103 -6.04 12.92 12.57
C ASP A 103 -5.34 11.85 13.42
N SER A 104 -6.02 10.73 13.70
CA SER A 104 -5.43 9.59 14.40
C SER A 104 -4.25 8.94 13.68
N ASP A 105 -4.21 9.08 12.35
CA ASP A 105 -3.18 8.51 11.48
C ASP A 105 -1.96 9.43 11.34
N MET A 106 -2.09 10.71 11.72
CA MET A 106 -0.98 11.68 11.74
C MET A 106 -0.07 11.52 12.98
N ARG A 107 -0.26 10.47 13.78
CA ARG A 107 0.62 10.19 14.92
C ARG A 107 1.94 9.62 14.40
N HIS A 108 2.96 10.46 14.43
CA HIS A 108 4.30 10.11 13.97
C HIS A 108 4.87 8.97 14.81
N VAL A 109 5.12 7.84 14.16
CA VAL A 109 5.92 6.75 14.69
C VAL A 109 7.27 6.81 13.99
N GLU A 110 8.37 6.76 14.74
CA GLU A 110 9.70 6.78 14.14
C GLU A 110 9.92 5.58 13.20
N ASP A 111 10.57 5.82 12.06
CA ASP A 111 10.90 4.81 11.06
C ASP A 111 11.65 3.60 11.62
N ALA A 112 12.47 3.79 12.66
CA ALA A 112 13.17 2.70 13.35
C ALA A 112 12.19 1.74 14.05
N THR A 113 11.10 2.28 14.58
CA THR A 113 10.02 1.52 15.21
C THR A 113 9.22 0.77 14.14
N VAL A 114 8.90 1.43 13.02
CA VAL A 114 8.22 0.80 11.87
C VAL A 114 9.05 -0.35 11.30
N ASN A 115 10.36 -0.14 11.09
CA ASN A 115 11.27 -1.21 10.63
C ASN A 115 11.26 -2.41 11.59
N ARG A 116 11.35 -2.17 12.90
CA ARG A 116 11.37 -3.26 13.90
C ARG A 116 10.09 -4.11 13.84
N TYR A 117 8.92 -3.48 13.71
CA TYR A 117 7.67 -4.22 13.55
C TYR A 117 7.54 -4.86 12.16
N ALA A 118 8.00 -4.22 11.09
CA ALA A 118 8.05 -4.80 9.73
C ALA A 118 8.81 -6.12 9.69
N PHE A 119 10.01 -6.19 10.29
CA PHE A 119 10.76 -7.44 10.33
C PHE A 119 10.10 -8.51 11.22
N VAL A 120 9.50 -8.10 12.35
CA VAL A 120 8.82 -9.04 13.25
C VAL A 120 7.56 -9.62 12.59
N ASP A 121 6.69 -8.77 12.08
CA ASP A 121 5.44 -9.14 11.42
C ASP A 121 5.61 -9.68 10.01
N VAL A 122 6.80 -9.68 9.40
CA VAL A 122 7.09 -10.46 8.17
C VAL A 122 7.59 -11.87 8.51
N GLN A 123 8.30 -12.04 9.63
CA GLN A 123 8.70 -13.36 10.12
C GLN A 123 7.51 -14.17 10.68
N TYR A 124 6.51 -13.51 11.27
CA TYR A 124 5.30 -14.18 11.76
C TYR A 124 4.37 -14.80 10.69
N PRO A 125 4.05 -14.15 9.55
CA PRO A 125 3.16 -14.69 8.53
C PRO A 125 3.81 -15.88 7.83
N THR A 126 5.09 -15.81 7.45
CA THR A 126 5.81 -16.94 6.84
C THR A 126 5.76 -18.17 7.75
N TYR A 127 6.05 -17.99 9.04
CA TYR A 127 6.00 -19.08 10.03
C TYR A 127 4.60 -19.65 10.28
N LYS A 128 3.52 -18.88 10.01
CA LYS A 128 2.14 -19.35 10.13
C LYS A 128 1.68 -20.12 8.88
N TYR A 129 2.09 -19.69 7.69
CA TYR A 129 1.79 -20.41 6.44
C TYR A 129 2.52 -21.75 6.36
N ASP A 130 3.79 -21.81 6.76
CA ASP A 130 4.58 -23.07 6.73
C ASP A 130 4.05 -24.13 7.70
N ARG A 131 3.51 -23.71 8.86
CA ARG A 131 2.91 -24.63 9.83
C ARG A 131 1.54 -25.16 9.43
N LEU A 132 0.81 -24.45 8.57
CA LEU A 132 -0.46 -24.91 8.03
C LEU A 132 -0.26 -25.78 6.79
N ALA A 133 0.75 -25.49 5.96
CA ALA A 133 1.11 -26.29 4.79
C ALA A 133 1.67 -27.67 5.14
N ASN A 134 2.42 -27.80 6.24
CA ASN A 134 2.93 -29.09 6.72
C ASN A 134 1.87 -29.93 7.48
N LYS A 135 0.66 -29.41 7.66
CA LYS A 135 -0.43 -30.08 8.40
C LYS A 135 -1.60 -30.51 7.51
N ALA A 136 -1.46 -30.40 6.20
CA ALA A 136 -2.43 -30.81 5.19
C ALA A 136 -1.91 -32.01 4.38
#